data_AF-A0A930VDW0-F1
#
_entry.id   AF-A0A930VDW0-F1
#
_cell.length_a   1.000
_cell.length_b   1.000
_cell.length_c   1.000
_cell.angle_alpha   90.00
_cell.angle_beta   90.00
_cell.angle_gamma   90.00
#
_symmetry.space_group_name_H-M   'P 1'
#
loop_
_entity.id
_entity.type
_entity.pdbx_description
1 polymer ?
#
loop_
_entity_poly.entity_id
_entity_poly.type
_entity_poly.pdbx_seq_one_letter_code
_entity_poly.pdbx_strand_id
1 'polypeptide(L)'
;MNLHDWIDELCDVLDIDTEVDEGLVLDLAKVVADNVVRKAAPISTYLLGYAAGLQEADPVGVEKLAARAQALAEGWDRPSTAPDPVDIDDEVPDDSTVDHTDDAFDD
;
A
#
# COMPACT_ATOMS: atom_id res chain seq x y z
N MET A 1 -11.08 -9.82 -18.16
CA MET A 1 -11.00 -9.06 -16.92
C MET A 1 -9.67 -8.31 -16.96
N ASN A 2 -9.73 -7.07 -17.41
CA ASN A 2 -8.63 -6.12 -17.35
C ASN A 2 -8.69 -5.36 -15.99
N LEU A 3 -7.74 -4.46 -15.73
CA LEU A 3 -7.70 -3.70 -14.47
C LEU A 3 -8.93 -2.77 -14.32
N HIS A 4 -9.35 -2.08 -15.38
CA HIS A 4 -10.55 -1.23 -15.38
C HIS A 4 -11.80 -2.03 -14.95
N ASP A 5 -12.03 -3.20 -15.55
CA ASP A 5 -13.18 -4.06 -15.21
C ASP A 5 -13.19 -4.43 -13.72
N TRP A 6 -12.02 -4.69 -13.14
CA TRP A 6 -11.88 -5.01 -11.72
C TRP A 6 -12.14 -3.80 -10.82
N ILE A 7 -11.68 -2.62 -11.20
CA ILE A 7 -11.92 -1.38 -10.45
C ILE A 7 -13.40 -1.03 -10.45
N ASP A 8 -14.07 -1.17 -11.59
CA ASP A 8 -15.52 -0.94 -11.71
C ASP A 8 -16.29 -1.91 -10.78
N GLU A 9 -16.00 -3.21 -10.84
CA GLU A 9 -16.62 -4.20 -9.94
C GLU A 9 -16.33 -3.93 -8.46
N LEU A 10 -15.12 -3.46 -8.14
CA LEU A 10 -14.75 -3.12 -6.77
C LEU A 10 -15.50 -1.87 -6.27
N CYS A 11 -15.66 -0.85 -7.11
CA CYS A 11 -16.47 0.33 -6.80
C CYS A 11 -17.92 -0.06 -6.50
N ASP A 12 -18.51 -0.95 -7.30
CA ASP A 12 -19.85 -1.47 -7.08
C ASP A 12 -19.98 -2.22 -5.75
N VAL A 13 -19.00 -3.07 -5.41
CA VAL A 13 -19.00 -3.83 -4.14
C VAL A 13 -18.86 -2.92 -2.92
N LEU A 14 -18.12 -1.83 -3.05
CA LEU A 14 -17.85 -0.89 -1.96
C LEU A 14 -18.87 0.26 -1.88
N ASP A 15 -19.83 0.33 -2.81
CA ASP A 15 -20.84 1.40 -2.93
C ASP A 15 -20.19 2.80 -3.00
N ILE A 16 -19.18 2.93 -3.87
CA ILE A 16 -18.47 4.19 -4.12
C ILE A 16 -18.61 4.62 -5.57
N ASP A 17 -18.94 5.90 -5.77
CA ASP A 17 -18.97 6.56 -7.08
C ASP A 17 -17.72 7.43 -7.22
N THR A 18 -16.65 6.86 -7.79
CA THR A 18 -15.37 7.54 -7.94
C THR A 18 -14.66 7.14 -9.24
N GLU A 19 -14.04 8.11 -9.89
CA GLU A 19 -13.18 7.89 -11.05
C GLU A 19 -11.72 7.91 -10.58
N VAL A 20 -11.05 6.75 -10.65
CA VAL A 20 -9.66 6.61 -10.23
C VAL A 20 -8.73 6.81 -11.42
N ASP A 21 -7.79 7.76 -11.30
CA ASP A 21 -6.64 7.82 -12.22
C ASP A 21 -5.63 6.72 -11.87
N GLU A 22 -5.76 5.58 -12.54
CA GLU A 22 -4.88 4.42 -12.36
C GLU A 22 -3.40 4.76 -12.58
N GLY A 23 -3.10 5.58 -13.59
CA GLY A 23 -1.74 5.97 -13.94
C GLY A 23 -1.09 6.73 -12.79
N LEU A 24 -1.79 7.73 -12.27
CA LEU A 24 -1.33 8.52 -11.12
C LEU A 24 -1.05 7.65 -9.89
N VAL A 25 -1.98 6.74 -9.55
CA VAL A 25 -1.86 5.87 -8.37
C VAL A 25 -0.69 4.89 -8.53
N LEU A 26 -0.56 4.26 -9.70
CA LEU A 26 0.50 3.30 -9.96
C LEU A 26 1.88 3.96 -10.05
N ASP A 27 1.98 5.16 -10.61
CA ASP A 27 3.23 5.92 -10.66
C ASP A 27 3.66 6.36 -9.27
N LEU A 28 2.74 6.86 -8.42
CA LEU A 28 3.07 7.18 -7.04
C LEU A 28 3.54 5.94 -6.28
N ALA A 29 2.83 4.81 -6.41
CA ALA A 29 3.21 3.55 -5.78
C ALA A 29 4.64 3.14 -6.17
N LYS A 30 4.98 3.26 -7.46
CA LYS A 30 6.31 2.98 -7.98
C LYS A 30 7.38 3.87 -7.36
N VAL A 31 7.18 5.19 -7.38
CA VAL A 31 8.15 6.15 -6.80
C VAL A 31 8.37 5.87 -5.31
N VAL A 32 7.30 5.59 -4.57
CA VAL A 32 7.40 5.27 -3.14
C VAL A 32 8.15 3.94 -2.91
N ALA A 33 7.86 2.91 -3.70
CA ALA A 33 8.56 1.62 -3.59
C ALA A 33 10.06 1.76 -3.83
N ASP A 34 10.44 2.57 -4.82
CA ASP A 34 11.83 2.75 -5.26
C ASP A 34 12.64 3.62 -4.28
N ASN A 35 12.03 4.67 -3.71
CA ASN A 35 12.73 5.66 -2.88
C ASN A 35 12.59 5.45 -1.36
N VAL A 36 11.53 4.79 -0.88
CA VAL A 36 11.27 4.61 0.56
C VAL A 36 11.58 3.18 0.98
N VAL A 37 10.65 2.25 0.75
CA VAL A 37 10.79 0.79 0.87
C VAL A 37 9.64 0.16 0.07
N ARG A 38 9.81 -1.06 -0.45
CA ARG A 38 8.74 -1.72 -1.23
C ARG A 38 7.40 -1.81 -0.50
N LYS A 39 7.43 -2.04 0.82
CA LYS A 39 6.21 -2.11 1.67
C LYS A 39 5.45 -0.78 1.75
N ALA A 40 6.10 0.36 1.48
CA ALA A 40 5.50 1.67 1.60
C ALA A 40 4.50 1.99 0.47
N ALA A 41 4.66 1.38 -0.71
CA ALA A 41 3.79 1.64 -1.87
C ALA A 41 2.29 1.46 -1.57
N PRO A 42 1.80 0.28 -1.12
CA PRO A 42 0.38 0.11 -0.81
C PRO A 42 -0.10 0.99 0.36
N ILE A 43 0.78 1.29 1.33
CA ILE A 43 0.45 2.15 2.46
C ILE A 43 0.23 3.59 1.98
N SER A 44 1.11 4.08 1.11
CA SER A 44 1.04 5.44 0.56
C SER A 44 -0.17 5.64 -0.34
N THR A 45 -0.53 4.66 -1.19
CA THR A 45 -1.73 4.78 -2.04
C THR A 45 -3.02 4.70 -1.23
N TYR A 46 -3.07 3.87 -0.18
CA TYR A 46 -4.19 3.87 0.77
C TYR A 46 -4.34 5.24 1.45
N LEU A 47 -3.25 5.81 1.97
CA LEU A 47 -3.27 7.12 2.63
C LEU A 47 -3.59 8.27 1.67
N LEU A 48 -3.17 8.18 0.40
CA LEU A 48 -3.57 9.13 -0.65
C LEU A 48 -5.10 9.13 -0.82
N GLY A 49 -5.69 7.94 -1.02
CA GLY A 49 -7.15 7.79 -1.16
C GLY A 49 -7.91 8.26 0.08
N TYR A 50 -7.42 7.91 1.27
CA TYR A 50 -8.00 8.37 2.54
C TYR A 50 -7.95 9.90 2.68
N ALA A 51 -6.80 10.51 2.36
CA ALA A 51 -6.64 11.96 2.42
C ALA A 51 -7.49 12.69 1.37
N ALA A 52 -7.67 12.11 0.18
CA ALA A 52 -8.55 12.62 -0.86
C ALA A 52 -10.01 12.62 -0.39
N GLY A 53 -10.48 11.51 0.18
CA GLY A 53 -11.83 11.40 0.74
C GLY A 53 -12.08 12.38 1.90
N LEU A 54 -11.13 12.52 2.83
CA LEU A 54 -11.22 13.47 3.94
C LEU A 54 -11.29 14.94 3.48
N GLN A 55 -10.71 15.26 2.33
CA GLN A 55 -10.65 16.62 1.81
C GLN A 55 -11.71 16.91 0.74
N GLU A 56 -12.57 15.92 0.43
CA GLU A 56 -13.50 15.98 -0.71
C GLU A 56 -12.77 16.45 -1.98
N ALA A 57 -11.57 15.91 -2.22
CA ALA A 57 -10.68 16.37 -3.27
C ALA A 57 -11.25 16.06 -4.65
N ASP A 58 -11.27 17.07 -5.52
CA ASP A 58 -11.48 16.88 -6.96
C ASP A 58 -10.23 16.25 -7.61
N PRO A 59 -10.26 15.84 -8.90
CA PRO A 59 -9.11 15.23 -9.56
C PRO A 59 -7.82 16.04 -9.43
N VAL A 60 -7.92 17.38 -9.56
CA VAL A 60 -6.78 18.30 -9.38
C VAL A 60 -6.28 18.31 -7.94
N GLY A 61 -7.17 18.18 -6.96
CA GLY A 61 -6.84 18.00 -5.56
C GLY A 61 -6.08 16.71 -5.29
N VAL A 62 -6.51 15.60 -5.90
CA VAL A 62 -5.83 14.29 -5.82
C VAL A 62 -4.43 14.38 -6.41
N GLU A 63 -4.26 14.98 -7.59
CA GLU A 63 -2.94 15.21 -8.20
C GLU A 63 -2.01 16.01 -7.28
N LYS A 64 -2.52 17.05 -6.61
CA LYS A 64 -1.73 17.84 -5.65
C LYS A 64 -1.33 17.04 -4.41
N LEU A 65 -2.20 16.17 -3.92
CA LEU A 65 -1.89 15.28 -2.79
C LEU A 65 -0.84 14.25 -3.20
N ALA A 66 -0.99 13.64 -4.38
CA ALA A 66 -0.02 12.71 -4.96
C ALA A 66 1.34 13.38 -5.15
N ALA A 67 1.40 14.60 -5.69
CA ALA A 67 2.63 15.36 -5.87
C ALA A 67 3.36 15.65 -4.54
N ARG A 68 2.62 15.91 -3.45
CA ARG A 68 3.22 16.08 -2.11
C ARG A 68 3.80 14.78 -1.58
N ALA A 69 3.08 13.67 -1.74
CA ALA A 69 3.56 12.35 -1.33
C ALA A 69 4.79 11.92 -2.14
N GLN A 70 4.78 12.18 -3.45
CA GLN A 70 5.91 11.95 -4.34
C GLN A 70 7.14 12.74 -3.91
N ALA A 71 7.00 14.05 -3.69
CA ALA A 71 8.12 14.89 -3.23
C ALA A 71 8.70 14.43 -1.89
N LEU A 72 7.87 13.93 -0.98
CA LEU A 72 8.33 13.34 0.28
C LEU A 72 9.15 12.05 0.03
N ALA A 73 8.69 11.19 -0.88
CA ALA A 73 9.39 9.96 -1.22
C ALA A 73 10.74 10.24 -1.92
N GLU A 74 10.78 11.15 -2.89
CA GLU A 74 12.01 11.53 -3.59
C GLU A 74 13.04 12.20 -2.69
N GLY A 75 12.59 12.93 -1.66
CA GLY A 75 13.45 13.55 -0.64
C GLY A 75 13.81 12.62 0.53
N TRP A 76 13.49 11.33 0.45
CA TRP A 76 13.71 10.40 1.55
C TRP A 76 15.17 9.94 1.61
N ASP A 77 15.96 10.49 2.54
CA ASP A 77 17.41 10.24 2.71
C ASP A 77 17.79 8.84 3.25
N ARG A 78 16.89 7.85 3.19
CA ARG A 78 17.22 6.46 3.53
C ARG A 78 17.19 5.61 2.26
N PRO A 79 18.25 4.83 1.98
CA PRO A 79 18.23 3.91 0.85
C PRO A 79 17.10 2.89 1.05
N SER A 80 16.37 2.58 -0.02
CA SER A 80 15.27 1.59 0.00
C SER A 80 15.71 0.16 0.33
N THR A 81 17.03 -0.07 0.33
CA THR A 81 17.68 -1.32 0.77
C THR A 81 18.15 -1.27 2.23
N ALA A 82 17.88 -0.20 2.97
CA ALA A 82 18.19 -0.13 4.38
C ALA A 82 17.44 -1.27 5.12
N PRO A 83 18.13 -2.09 5.93
CA PRO A 83 17.47 -3.12 6.72
C PRO A 83 16.42 -2.48 7.62
N ASP A 84 15.24 -3.12 7.68
CA ASP A 84 14.18 -2.68 8.58
C ASP A 84 14.68 -2.85 10.03
N PRO A 85 14.77 -1.78 10.84
CA PRO A 85 15.29 -1.89 12.21
C PRO A 85 14.42 -2.78 13.11
N VAL A 86 13.21 -3.16 12.66
CA VAL A 86 12.34 -4.14 13.34
C VAL A 86 12.21 -5.48 12.61
N ASP A 87 12.88 -5.69 11.46
CA ASP A 87 13.08 -7.06 10.96
C ASP A 87 14.07 -7.72 11.92
N ILE A 88 13.55 -8.45 12.89
CA ILE A 88 14.35 -9.42 13.61
C ILE A 88 14.47 -10.62 12.69
N ASP A 89 15.63 -10.75 12.06
CA ASP A 89 16.05 -11.91 11.25
C ASP A 89 16.38 -13.10 12.18
N ASP A 90 15.49 -13.38 13.13
CA ASP A 90 15.58 -14.56 13.98
C ASP A 90 15.31 -15.77 13.07
N GLU A 91 16.24 -16.72 13.04
CA GLU A 91 15.97 -18.04 12.46
C GLU A 91 14.70 -18.58 13.11
N VAL A 92 13.61 -18.62 12.34
CA VAL A 92 12.39 -19.30 12.75
C VAL A 92 12.80 -20.76 12.99
N PRO A 93 12.72 -21.26 14.24
CA PRO A 93 13.07 -22.65 14.50
C PRO A 93 12.18 -23.55 13.66
N ASP A 94 12.77 -24.57 13.03
CA ASP A 94 12.01 -25.57 12.27
C ASP A 94 11.06 -26.30 13.23
N ASP A 95 9.80 -25.88 13.22
CA ASP A 95 8.72 -26.42 14.04
C ASP A 95 8.08 -27.66 13.42
N SER A 96 8.60 -28.16 12.28
CA SER A 96 8.07 -29.38 11.64
C SER A 96 8.17 -30.65 12.49
N THR A 97 8.97 -30.60 13.57
CA THR A 97 9.10 -31.68 14.55
C THR A 97 8.25 -31.49 15.81
N VAL A 98 7.54 -30.37 15.92
CA VAL A 98 6.61 -30.09 17.01
C VAL A 98 5.31 -30.84 16.77
N ASP A 99 4.87 -31.58 17.79
CA ASP A 99 3.64 -32.35 17.74
C ASP A 99 2.44 -31.45 18.05
N HIS A 100 1.68 -31.11 17.00
CA HIS A 100 0.45 -30.31 17.08
C HIS A 100 -0.83 -31.15 17.27
N THR A 101 -0.71 -32.46 17.51
CA THR A 101 -1.90 -33.34 17.57
C THR A 101 -2.84 -33.06 18.74
N ASP A 102 -2.35 -32.37 19.78
CA ASP A 102 -3.14 -31.95 20.94
C ASP A 102 -3.60 -30.47 20.86
N ASP A 103 -3.29 -29.74 19.79
CA ASP A 103 -3.73 -28.36 19.60
C ASP A 103 -5.25 -28.34 19.37
N ALA A 104 -6.01 -28.05 20.43
CA ALA A 104 -7.43 -27.78 20.35
C ALA A 104 -7.63 -26.34 19.84
N PHE A 105 -8.35 -26.19 18.72
CA PHE A 105 -8.91 -24.90 18.35
C PHE A 105 -10.05 -24.60 19.33
N ASP A 106 -9.87 -23.60 20.19
CA ASP A 106 -10.98 -23.03 20.96
C ASP A 106 -11.96 -22.39 19.96
N ASP A 107 -13.15 -22.98 19.86
CA ASP A 107 -14.29 -22.55 19.02
C ASP A 107 -15.15 -21.50 19.74
#